data_AF-A0A3B0RS97-F1
#
_entry.id   AF-A0A3B0RS97-F1
#
_cell.length_a   1.000
_cell.length_b   1.000
_cell.length_c   1.000
_cell.angle_alpha   90.00
_cell.angle_beta   90.00
_cell.angle_gamma   90.00
#
_symmetry.space_group_name_H-M   'P 1'
#
loop_
_entity.id
_entity.type
_entity.pdbx_description
1 polymer ?
#
loop_
_entity_poly.entity_id
_entity_poly.type
_entity_poly.pdbx_seq_one_letter_code
_entity_poly.pdbx_strand_id
1 'polypeptide(L)'
;MPTPHISAAESDIAEAVLLPGDPLRAKFIAETFFDDAHEVTSVRNMLGYTGTYKGAPVTAMGTGMGIPSASIYITELIRFYGVKRLIRVGSCGALSTDVALRDVILAIGACTDSSVNRARYGGWDYAATADFGLLSTAAAVASAGDHK
;
A
#
# COMPACT_ATOMS: atom_id res chain seq x y z
N MET A 1 2.53 -7.91 19.06
CA MET A 1 3.57 -8.98 19.03
C MET A 1 4.22 -8.92 17.65
N PRO A 2 5.56 -8.99 17.53
CA PRO A 2 6.20 -9.01 16.21
C PRO A 2 5.76 -10.25 15.42
N THR A 3 5.67 -10.11 14.09
CA THR A 3 5.36 -11.20 13.17
C THR A 3 6.64 -11.68 12.48
N PRO A 4 6.61 -12.79 11.72
CA PRO A 4 7.82 -13.30 11.06
C PRO A 4 8.46 -12.34 10.03
N HIS A 5 7.72 -11.34 9.52
CA HIS A 5 8.21 -10.41 8.50
C HIS A 5 8.13 -8.94 8.92
N ILE A 6 7.55 -8.62 10.09
CA ILE A 6 7.40 -7.26 10.62
C ILE A 6 7.79 -7.26 12.10
N SER A 7 8.85 -6.52 12.44
CA SER A 7 9.39 -6.40 13.80
C SER A 7 8.93 -5.13 14.52
N ALA A 8 7.67 -4.76 14.37
CA ALA A 8 7.08 -3.57 15.00
C ALA A 8 6.25 -3.95 16.23
N ALA A 9 6.10 -3.03 17.20
CA ALA A 9 5.02 -3.15 18.16
C ALA A 9 3.67 -2.87 17.49
N GLU A 10 2.58 -3.36 18.07
CA GLU A 10 1.24 -3.16 17.49
C GLU A 10 0.85 -1.68 17.42
N SER A 11 1.26 -0.91 18.43
CA SER A 11 1.08 0.54 18.51
C SER A 11 1.87 1.35 17.47
N ASP A 12 2.88 0.75 16.86
CA ASP A 12 3.81 1.46 15.96
C ASP A 12 3.27 1.52 14.53
N ILE A 13 2.24 0.75 14.20
CA ILE A 13 1.64 0.72 12.87
C ILE A 13 0.30 1.47 12.88
N ALA A 14 0.18 2.48 12.03
CA ALA A 14 -1.05 3.23 11.88
C ALA A 14 -2.13 2.40 11.16
N GLU A 15 -3.41 2.72 11.42
CA GLU A 15 -4.52 2.07 10.71
C GLU A 15 -4.54 2.33 9.19
N ALA A 16 -3.83 3.38 8.74
CA ALA A 16 -3.68 3.75 7.33
C ALA A 16 -2.23 3.55 6.88
N VAL A 17 -2.04 2.69 5.87
CA VAL A 17 -0.71 2.32 5.38
C VAL A 17 -0.59 2.55 3.88
N LEU A 18 0.44 3.30 3.48
CA LEU A 18 0.91 3.44 2.11
C LEU A 18 1.89 2.30 1.78
N LEU A 19 1.66 1.62 0.66
CA LEU A 19 2.37 0.39 0.29
C LEU A 19 3.14 0.53 -1.02
N PRO A 20 4.30 1.22 -1.04
CA PRO A 20 5.22 1.10 -2.17
C PRO A 20 5.75 -0.32 -2.33
N GLY A 21 6.21 -0.66 -3.54
CA GLY A 21 6.91 -1.93 -3.77
C GLY A 21 8.34 -1.89 -3.24
N ASP A 22 9.05 -0.82 -3.60
CA ASP A 22 10.43 -0.57 -3.19
C ASP A 22 10.52 -0.05 -1.75
N PRO A 23 11.26 -0.70 -0.85
CA PRO A 23 11.47 -0.21 0.51
C PRO A 23 12.17 1.16 0.57
N LEU A 24 13.02 1.49 -0.39
CA LEU A 24 13.64 2.82 -0.45
C LEU A 24 12.60 3.91 -0.77
N ARG A 25 11.52 3.55 -1.47
CA ARG A 25 10.40 4.46 -1.69
C ARG A 25 9.55 4.64 -0.42
N ALA A 26 9.47 3.65 0.46
CA ALA A 26 8.83 3.82 1.77
C ALA A 26 9.61 4.84 2.62
N LYS A 27 10.94 4.72 2.64
CA LYS A 27 11.84 5.69 3.27
C LYS A 27 11.65 7.09 2.68
N PHE A 28 11.70 7.21 1.35
CA PHE A 28 11.49 8.49 0.66
C PHE A 28 10.16 9.14 1.02
N ILE A 29 9.06 8.38 1.05
CA ILE A 29 7.74 8.89 1.43
C ILE A 29 7.78 9.44 2.86
N ALA A 30 8.33 8.67 3.79
CA ALA A 30 8.40 9.07 5.20
C ALA A 30 9.23 10.33 5.41
N GLU A 31 10.44 10.38 4.84
CA GLU A 31 11.36 11.54 4.97
C GLU A 31 10.83 12.80 4.28
N THR A 32 10.01 12.66 3.24
CA THR A 32 9.52 13.79 2.45
C THR A 32 8.20 14.35 2.98
N PHE A 33 7.31 13.49 3.45
CA PHE A 33 5.92 13.87 3.73
C PHE A 33 5.50 13.74 5.19
N PHE A 34 6.18 12.94 6.01
CA PHE A 34 5.72 12.71 7.39
C PHE A 34 6.43 13.63 8.38
N ASP A 35 5.67 14.17 9.32
CA ASP A 35 6.18 14.75 10.55
C ASP A 35 6.50 13.61 11.55
N ASP A 36 7.60 13.76 12.30
CA ASP A 36 8.06 12.79 13.33
C ASP A 36 8.20 11.35 12.82
N ALA A 37 8.67 11.20 11.57
CA ALA A 37 8.90 9.91 10.94
C ALA A 37 9.96 9.09 11.68
N HIS A 38 9.64 7.84 12.03
CA HIS A 38 10.57 6.90 12.63
C HIS A 38 10.43 5.51 12.01
N GLU A 39 11.54 4.77 11.93
CA GLU A 39 11.54 3.41 11.42
C GLU A 39 10.90 2.46 12.43
N VAL A 40 9.95 1.64 11.96
CA VAL A 40 9.22 0.66 12.78
C VAL A 40 9.60 -0.77 12.44
N THR A 41 10.15 -1.01 11.25
CA THR A 41 10.76 -2.31 10.91
C THR A 41 11.72 -2.18 9.73
N SER A 42 12.72 -3.06 9.74
CA SER A 42 13.67 -3.28 8.62
C SER A 42 13.93 -4.76 8.35
N VAL A 43 13.05 -5.66 8.83
CA VAL A 43 13.16 -7.10 8.61
C VAL A 43 13.22 -7.41 7.12
N ARG A 44 14.22 -8.20 6.70
CA ARG A 44 14.49 -8.55 5.29
C ARG A 44 14.77 -7.35 4.38
N ASN A 45 15.23 -6.23 4.96
CA ASN A 45 15.36 -4.94 4.28
C ASN A 45 14.02 -4.39 3.75
N MET A 46 12.89 -4.87 4.29
CA MET A 46 11.60 -4.29 3.99
C MET A 46 11.30 -3.17 4.97
N LEU A 47 11.65 -1.95 4.56
CA LEU A 47 11.54 -0.78 5.42
C LEU A 47 10.08 -0.38 5.64
N GLY A 48 9.75 -0.11 6.90
CA GLY A 48 8.49 0.49 7.33
C GLY A 48 8.76 1.69 8.23
N TYR A 49 8.02 2.78 8.01
CA TYR A 49 8.11 4.01 8.78
C TYR A 49 6.72 4.48 9.19
N THR A 50 6.60 5.01 10.40
CA THR A 50 5.38 5.65 10.88
C THR A 50 5.69 7.08 11.28
N GLY A 51 4.75 7.98 11.04
CA GLY A 51 4.79 9.37 11.45
C GLY A 51 3.38 9.94 11.37
N THR A 52 3.27 11.26 11.20
CA THR A 52 1.99 11.91 10.95
C THR A 52 2.00 12.71 9.65
N TYR A 53 0.85 12.80 8.99
CA TYR A 53 0.64 13.70 7.85
C TYR A 53 -0.58 14.55 8.15
N LYS A 54 -0.40 15.87 8.22
CA LYS A 54 -1.47 16.82 8.62
C LYS A 54 -2.12 16.42 9.95
N GLY A 55 -1.31 15.97 10.92
CA GLY A 55 -1.75 15.53 12.24
C GLY A 55 -2.40 14.14 12.30
N ALA A 56 -2.57 13.44 11.18
CA ALA A 56 -3.11 12.09 11.14
C ALA A 56 -1.99 11.03 11.11
N PRO A 57 -2.03 9.97 11.95
CA PRO A 57 -1.04 8.91 11.94
C PRO A 57 -1.10 8.12 10.63
N VAL A 58 0.06 7.87 10.03
CA VAL A 58 0.20 7.14 8.78
C VAL A 58 1.50 6.34 8.76
N THR A 59 1.44 5.15 8.16
CA THR A 59 2.62 4.30 7.95
C THR A 59 2.93 4.21 6.45
N ALA A 60 4.20 4.23 6.07
CA ALA A 60 4.67 3.88 4.73
C ALA A 60 5.54 2.63 4.84
N MET A 61 5.19 1.55 4.14
CA MET A 61 5.90 0.28 4.23
C MET A 61 6.07 -0.38 2.86
N GLY A 62 7.30 -0.81 2.58
CA GLY A 62 7.58 -1.60 1.39
C GLY A 62 6.83 -2.94 1.39
N THR A 63 6.55 -3.47 0.20
CA THR A 63 5.89 -4.77 0.03
C THR A 63 6.66 -5.74 -0.86
N GLY A 64 7.76 -5.30 -1.47
CA GLY A 64 8.49 -6.04 -2.47
C GLY A 64 7.78 -6.08 -3.82
N MET A 65 8.27 -6.96 -4.70
CA MET A 65 7.72 -7.17 -6.03
C MET A 65 6.92 -8.47 -6.09
N GLY A 66 5.74 -8.41 -6.72
CA GLY A 66 4.89 -9.56 -6.97
C GLY A 66 3.86 -9.84 -5.87
N ILE A 67 2.79 -10.51 -6.29
CA ILE A 67 1.66 -10.89 -5.45
C ILE A 67 2.07 -11.72 -4.21
N PRO A 68 3.00 -12.69 -4.29
CA PRO A 68 3.39 -13.47 -3.11
C PRO A 68 4.02 -12.61 -2.01
N SER A 69 4.94 -11.70 -2.38
CA SER A 69 5.60 -10.81 -1.43
C SER A 69 4.59 -9.89 -0.75
N ALA A 70 3.78 -9.18 -1.55
CA ALA A 70 2.78 -8.26 -1.01
C ALA A 70 1.74 -8.98 -0.14
N SER A 71 1.36 -10.21 -0.48
CA SER A 71 0.39 -11.00 0.30
C SER A 71 0.87 -11.28 1.73
N ILE A 72 2.17 -11.46 1.96
CA ILE A 72 2.72 -11.69 3.31
C ILE A 72 2.52 -10.46 4.17
N TYR A 73 3.07 -9.31 3.73
CA TYR A 73 3.02 -8.07 4.49
C TYR A 73 1.59 -7.59 4.71
N ILE A 74 0.74 -7.62 3.67
CA ILE A 74 -0.67 -7.22 3.79
C ILE A 74 -1.42 -8.12 4.77
N THR A 75 -1.18 -9.44 4.73
CA THR A 75 -1.83 -10.37 5.68
C THR A 75 -1.42 -10.07 7.11
N GLU A 76 -0.14 -9.81 7.35
CA GLU A 76 0.37 -9.53 8.69
C GLU A 76 -0.16 -8.18 9.22
N LEU A 77 -0.10 -7.13 8.40
CA LEU A 77 -0.64 -5.80 8.71
C LEU A 77 -2.12 -5.85 9.12
N ILE A 78 -2.96 -6.58 8.36
CA ILE A 78 -4.39 -6.69 8.67
C ILE A 78 -4.64 -7.51 9.93
N ARG A 79 -3.98 -8.67 10.07
CA ARG A 79 -4.33 -9.65 11.11
C ARG A 79 -3.72 -9.34 12.47
N PHE A 80 -2.55 -8.74 12.52
CA PHE A 80 -1.77 -8.58 13.76
C PHE A 80 -1.51 -7.12 14.14
N TYR A 81 -1.69 -6.17 13.21
CA TYR A 81 -1.46 -4.75 13.43
C TYR A 81 -2.73 -3.90 13.30
N GLY A 82 -3.90 -4.52 13.15
CA GLY A 82 -5.18 -3.83 13.14
C GLY A 82 -5.43 -2.90 11.94
N VAL A 83 -4.58 -2.94 10.92
CA VAL A 83 -4.64 -2.04 9.77
C VAL A 83 -5.99 -2.12 9.06
N LYS A 84 -6.58 -0.96 8.74
CA LYS A 84 -7.92 -0.84 8.14
C LYS A 84 -7.89 -0.35 6.70
N ARG A 85 -6.87 0.44 6.33
CA ARG A 85 -6.78 1.10 5.03
C ARG A 85 -5.38 0.88 4.45
N LEU A 86 -5.34 0.31 3.25
CA LEU A 86 -4.11 -0.01 2.54
C LEU A 86 -4.18 0.65 1.16
N ILE A 87 -3.21 1.51 0.83
CA ILE A 87 -3.13 2.16 -0.48
C ILE A 87 -1.79 1.78 -1.11
N ARG A 88 -1.83 1.01 -2.19
CA ARG A 88 -0.62 0.72 -2.97
C ARG A 88 -0.25 1.91 -3.85
N VAL A 89 0.94 2.47 -3.60
CA VAL A 89 1.52 3.56 -4.38
C VAL A 89 2.67 3.03 -5.24
N GLY A 90 2.41 2.86 -6.52
CA GLY A 90 3.31 2.17 -7.44
C GLY A 90 3.46 2.85 -8.79
N SER A 91 4.23 2.21 -9.66
CA SER A 91 4.31 2.52 -11.09
C SER A 91 3.67 1.39 -11.89
N CYS A 92 3.16 1.71 -13.07
CA CYS A 92 2.66 0.72 -14.03
C CYS A 92 3.04 1.13 -15.45
N GLY A 93 3.02 0.15 -16.37
CA GLY A 93 3.08 0.41 -17.80
C GLY A 93 1.68 0.60 -18.36
N ALA A 94 1.56 1.45 -19.38
CA ALA A 94 0.32 1.64 -20.13
C ALA A 94 0.19 0.62 -21.27
N LEU A 95 -1.02 0.08 -21.46
CA LEU A 95 -1.39 -0.69 -22.64
C LEU A 95 -2.14 0.16 -23.67
N SER A 96 -2.90 1.16 -23.21
CA SER A 96 -3.56 2.13 -24.08
C SER A 96 -2.59 3.21 -24.52
N THR A 97 -2.68 3.63 -25.77
CA THR A 97 -1.95 4.80 -26.31
C THR A 97 -2.45 6.13 -25.76
N ASP A 98 -3.61 6.14 -25.11
CA ASP A 98 -4.21 7.35 -24.53
C ASP A 98 -3.64 7.70 -23.15
N VAL A 99 -2.85 6.81 -22.55
CA VAL A 99 -2.23 7.02 -21.23
C VAL A 99 -0.81 7.53 -21.44
N ALA A 100 -0.54 8.75 -21.01
CA ALA A 100 0.75 9.40 -21.13
C ALA A 100 1.69 9.05 -19.98
N LEU A 101 2.99 9.31 -20.18
CA LEU A 101 3.96 9.23 -19.10
C LEU A 101 3.59 10.20 -17.97
N ARG A 102 3.63 9.69 -16.74
CA ARG A 102 3.29 10.40 -15.48
C ARG A 102 1.80 10.61 -15.24
N ASP A 103 0.92 10.05 -16.07
CA ASP A 103 -0.50 9.97 -15.73
C ASP A 103 -0.70 9.17 -14.45
N VAL A 104 -1.61 9.64 -13.60
CA VAL A 104 -2.00 8.96 -12.36
C VAL A 104 -3.23 8.12 -12.64
N ILE A 105 -3.11 6.81 -12.42
CA ILE A 105 -4.21 5.85 -12.61
C ILE A 105 -4.77 5.43 -11.26
N LEU A 106 -6.06 5.64 -11.07
CA LEU A 106 -6.83 5.09 -9.95
C LEU A 106 -7.51 3.80 -10.41
N ALA A 107 -6.95 2.65 -10.03
CA ALA A 107 -7.44 1.35 -10.46
C ALA A 107 -8.57 0.84 -9.55
N ILE A 108 -9.79 0.73 -10.10
CA ILE A 108 -10.95 0.13 -9.41
C ILE A 108 -10.88 -1.40 -9.36
N GLY A 109 -10.18 -2.03 -10.29
CA GLY A 109 -10.02 -3.47 -10.36
C GLY A 109 -8.69 -3.89 -10.95
N ALA A 110 -8.28 -5.11 -10.66
CA ALA A 110 -7.02 -5.68 -11.14
C ALA A 110 -7.25 -7.06 -11.78
N CYS A 111 -6.93 -7.17 -13.07
CA CYS A 111 -6.77 -8.47 -13.72
C CYS A 111 -5.50 -9.16 -13.21
N THR A 112 -5.45 -10.48 -13.32
CA THR A 112 -4.26 -11.25 -12.97
C THR A 112 -4.19 -12.55 -13.77
N ASP A 113 -2.98 -12.91 -14.18
CA ASP A 113 -2.62 -14.24 -14.70
C ASP A 113 -2.19 -15.20 -13.57
N SER A 114 -2.09 -14.69 -12.33
CA SER A 114 -1.77 -15.48 -11.15
C SER A 114 -2.94 -16.35 -10.73
N SER A 115 -2.65 -17.58 -10.28
CA SER A 115 -3.66 -18.50 -9.76
C SER A 115 -4.15 -18.17 -8.35
N VAL A 116 -3.60 -17.16 -7.66
CA VAL A 116 -3.87 -16.92 -6.23
C VAL A 116 -5.35 -16.70 -5.92
N ASN A 117 -6.09 -16.01 -6.79
CA ASN A 117 -7.48 -15.70 -6.54
C ASN A 117 -8.35 -16.94 -6.76
N ARG A 118 -8.10 -17.69 -7.83
CA ARG A 118 -8.74 -18.99 -8.07
C ARG A 118 -8.45 -19.97 -6.93
N ALA A 119 -7.21 -20.03 -6.45
CA ALA A 119 -6.84 -20.87 -5.31
C ALA A 119 -7.61 -20.49 -4.02
N ARG A 120 -7.83 -19.19 -3.78
CA ARG A 120 -8.60 -18.68 -2.63
C ARG A 120 -10.11 -18.81 -2.79
N TYR A 121 -10.60 -18.86 -4.03
CA TYR A 121 -12.02 -18.80 -4.36
C TYR A 121 -12.52 -20.10 -5.02
N GLY A 122 -11.93 -21.24 -4.63
CA GLY A 122 -12.43 -22.57 -5.03
C GLY A 122 -12.35 -22.88 -6.52
N GLY A 123 -11.41 -22.25 -7.25
CA GLY A 123 -11.26 -22.37 -8.70
C GLY A 123 -12.07 -21.34 -9.51
N TRP A 124 -12.94 -20.56 -8.86
CA TRP A 124 -13.78 -19.56 -9.50
C TRP A 124 -13.05 -18.24 -9.72
N ASP A 125 -13.55 -17.44 -10.65
CA ASP A 125 -13.01 -16.12 -10.93
C ASP A 125 -13.54 -15.10 -9.92
N TYR A 126 -12.66 -14.65 -9.03
CA TYR A 126 -12.94 -13.58 -8.09
C TYR A 126 -12.65 -12.21 -8.72
N ALA A 127 -13.64 -11.30 -8.68
CA ALA A 127 -13.48 -9.92 -9.13
C ALA A 127 -12.68 -9.12 -8.09
N ALA A 128 -11.38 -8.99 -8.28
CA ALA A 128 -10.50 -8.23 -7.40
C ALA A 128 -10.71 -6.72 -7.59
N THR A 129 -11.53 -6.11 -6.73
CA THR A 129 -11.86 -4.68 -6.76
C THR A 129 -11.34 -3.93 -5.55
N ALA A 130 -11.06 -2.64 -5.73
CA ALA A 130 -10.78 -1.71 -4.65
C ALA A 130 -12.04 -1.41 -3.83
N ASP A 131 -11.85 -0.90 -2.61
CA ASP A 131 -12.94 -0.31 -1.84
C ASP A 131 -13.43 0.98 -2.53
N PHE A 132 -14.74 1.08 -2.75
CA PHE A 132 -15.33 2.23 -3.44
C PHE A 132 -15.15 3.54 -2.66
N GLY A 133 -15.30 3.50 -1.33
CA GLY A 133 -15.17 4.70 -0.48
C GLY A 133 -13.76 5.28 -0.54
N LEU A 134 -12.75 4.43 -0.42
CA LEU A 134 -11.34 4.81 -0.51
C LEU A 134 -10.97 5.33 -1.90
N LEU A 135 -11.41 4.64 -2.96
CA LEU A 135 -11.11 5.02 -4.35
C LEU A 135 -11.79 6.34 -4.75
N SER A 136 -13.08 6.48 -4.46
CA SER A 136 -13.84 7.70 -4.80
C SER A 136 -13.32 8.92 -4.03
N THR A 137 -12.91 8.74 -2.77
CA THR A 137 -12.25 9.80 -1.98
C THR A 137 -10.94 10.22 -2.64
N ALA A 138 -10.10 9.27 -3.07
CA ALA A 138 -8.85 9.59 -3.77
C ALA A 138 -9.11 10.35 -5.09
N ALA A 139 -10.13 9.95 -5.86
CA ALA A 139 -10.52 10.63 -7.09
C ALA A 139 -11.02 12.06 -6.84
N ALA A 140 -11.82 12.27 -5.80
CA ALA A 140 -12.31 13.59 -5.41
C ALA A 140 -11.17 14.51 -4.98
N VAL A 141 -10.24 14.02 -4.15
CA VAL A 141 -9.05 14.77 -3.72
C VAL A 141 -8.15 15.13 -4.90
N ALA A 142 -7.93 14.20 -5.83
CA ALA A 142 -7.13 14.46 -7.04
C ALA A 142 -7.77 15.52 -7.96
N SER A 143 -9.11 15.52 -8.06
CA SER A 143 -9.85 16.47 -8.91
C SER A 143 -9.95 17.86 -8.31
N ALA A 144 -9.82 18.00 -6.99
CA ALA A 144 -9.92 19.28 -6.28
C ALA A 144 -8.69 20.21 -6.47
N GLY A 145 -7.60 19.72 -7.06
CA GLY A 145 -6.45 20.55 -7.45
C GLY A 145 -5.58 21.08 -6.30
N ASP A 146 -5.79 20.61 -5.06
CA ASP A 146 -4.97 20.97 -3.88
C ASP A 146 -3.62 20.22 -3.87
N HIS A 147 -2.87 20.36 -4.97
CA HIS A 147 -1.48 19.91 -5.07
C HIS A 147 -0.56 21.07 -4.67
N LYS A 148 -0.40 21.28 -3.36
CA LYS A 148 0.76 21.98 -2.81
C LYS A 148 1.83 20.96 -2.45
#